data_AF-A0A2D4H9M7-F1
#
_entry.id   AF-A0A2D4H9M7-F1
#
_cell.length_a   1.000
_cell.length_b   1.000
_cell.length_c   1.000
_cell.angle_alpha   90.00
_cell.angle_beta   90.00
_cell.angle_gamma   90.00
#
_symmetry.space_group_name_H-M   'P 1'
#
loop_
_entity.id
_entity.type
_entity.pdbx_description
1 polymer ?
#
loop_
_entity_poly.entity_id
_entity_poly.type
_entity_poly.pdbx_seq_one_letter_code
_entity_poly.pdbx_strand_id
1 'polypeptide(L)'
;MEVVRSNYEAMIDRAHGGPNFMMHSGISQASEYDDPPGLREKAEYLLREWVNLYHSAAAGRDSTKAFSAFVGQMHQQGILKTDDLITRFFRLCTEMCVEISYRAQAEQQHNPAANPTMIRAKCYHNLDAFVRLIALLVKHSGEATNTVTKINLLNKVLGIVVGVLLQDHDVRQSEFQQLPYHRIFIMLLLELNAPEHVLETINFQTLTAFW
;
A
#
# COMPACT_ATOMS: atom_id res chain seq x y z
N MET A 1 5.35 -14.54 32.58
CA MET A 1 5.43 -14.50 31.11
C MET A 1 4.19 -15.13 30.45
N GLU A 2 3.67 -16.26 30.95
CA GLU A 2 2.46 -16.90 30.39
C GLU A 2 1.18 -16.06 30.53
N VAL A 3 1.01 -15.33 31.63
CA VAL A 3 -0.18 -14.47 31.87
C VAL A 3 -0.25 -13.29 30.89
N VAL A 4 0.90 -12.76 30.46
CA VAL A 4 0.96 -11.67 29.47
C VAL A 4 0.62 -12.20 28.09
N ARG A 5 1.09 -13.40 27.74
CA ARG A 5 0.77 -14.09 26.49
C ARG A 5 -0.71 -14.47 26.40
N SER A 6 -1.28 -14.99 27.49
CA SER A 6 -2.70 -15.34 27.60
C SER A 6 -3.61 -14.10 27.52
N ASN A 7 -3.21 -12.96 28.10
CA ASN A 7 -3.94 -11.71 27.95
C ASN A 7 -3.83 -11.14 26.53
N TYR A 8 -2.71 -11.35 25.84
CA TYR A 8 -2.53 -10.95 24.44
C TYR A 8 -3.43 -11.78 23.51
N GLU A 9 -3.45 -13.11 23.70
CA GLU A 9 -4.32 -14.03 22.96
C GLU A 9 -5.81 -13.74 23.23
N ALA A 10 -6.19 -13.43 24.47
CA ALA A 10 -7.57 -13.05 24.82
C ALA A 10 -7.99 -11.66 24.28
N MET A 11 -7.05 -10.74 24.05
CA MET A 11 -7.31 -9.46 23.38
C MET A 11 -7.46 -9.60 21.87
N ILE A 12 -6.70 -10.52 21.25
CA ILE A 12 -6.86 -10.91 19.85
C ILE A 12 -8.24 -11.57 19.64
N ASP A 13 -8.66 -12.44 20.56
CA ASP A 13 -9.96 -13.13 20.52
C ASP A 13 -11.17 -12.18 20.68
N ARG A 14 -10.99 -11.04 21.36
CA ARG A 14 -12.05 -10.01 21.51
C ARG A 14 -12.11 -9.00 20.36
N ALA A 15 -11.16 -9.03 19.43
CA ALA A 15 -10.96 -8.02 18.40
C ALA A 15 -11.31 -8.49 16.97
N HIS A 16 -12.07 -9.58 16.82
CA HIS A 16 -12.47 -10.09 15.52
C HIS A 16 -13.19 -9.00 14.68
N GLY A 17 -12.47 -8.41 13.72
CA GLY A 17 -12.99 -7.45 12.73
C GLY A 17 -12.81 -5.95 13.05
N GLY A 18 -12.11 -5.56 14.12
CA GLY A 18 -11.85 -4.15 14.45
C GLY A 18 -10.70 -3.50 13.66
N PRO A 19 -10.58 -2.15 13.64
CA PRO A 19 -9.49 -1.45 12.94
C PRO A 19 -8.08 -1.91 13.33
N ASN A 20 -7.83 -2.10 14.64
CA ASN A 20 -6.56 -2.62 15.15
C ASN A 20 -6.27 -4.05 14.65
N PHE A 21 -7.31 -4.89 14.57
CA PHE A 21 -7.17 -6.24 14.03
C PHE A 21 -6.77 -6.22 12.55
N MET A 22 -7.34 -5.33 11.75
CA MET A 22 -6.97 -5.20 10.33
C MET A 22 -5.51 -4.79 10.14
N MET A 23 -5.01 -3.87 10.97
CA MET A 23 -3.60 -3.48 10.99
C MET A 23 -2.70 -4.67 11.35
N HIS A 24 -2.95 -5.34 12.49
CA HIS A 24 -2.16 -6.50 12.92
C HIS A 24 -2.22 -7.66 11.93
N SER A 25 -3.38 -7.90 11.32
CA SER A 25 -3.57 -8.89 10.27
C SER A 25 -2.76 -8.54 9.02
N GLY A 26 -2.73 -7.26 8.63
CA GLY A 26 -1.88 -6.78 7.53
C GLY A 26 -0.39 -7.01 7.80
N ILE A 27 0.08 -6.67 9.01
CA ILE A 27 1.48 -6.85 9.42
C ILE A 27 1.87 -8.33 9.36
N SER A 28 1.03 -9.21 9.91
CA SER A 28 1.34 -10.65 9.98
C SER A 28 1.40 -11.27 8.60
N GLN A 29 0.42 -10.98 7.74
CA GLN A 29 0.34 -11.53 6.38
C GLN A 29 1.38 -10.93 5.42
N ALA A 30 1.98 -9.79 5.76
CA ALA A 30 3.09 -9.24 4.98
C ALA A 30 4.33 -10.15 4.97
N SER A 31 4.44 -11.06 5.94
CA SER A 31 5.54 -12.05 6.04
C SER A 31 5.24 -13.38 5.34
N GLU A 32 4.05 -13.54 4.75
CA GLU A 32 3.66 -14.76 4.05
C GLU A 32 4.09 -14.72 2.57
N TYR A 33 4.95 -15.67 2.19
CA TYR A 33 5.56 -15.76 0.85
C TYR A 33 5.06 -16.92 -0.01
N ASP A 34 4.05 -17.68 0.45
CA ASP A 34 3.47 -18.79 -0.32
C ASP A 34 2.49 -18.28 -1.38
N ASP A 35 3.00 -17.53 -2.37
CA ASP A 35 2.17 -16.92 -3.40
C ASP A 35 1.72 -17.92 -4.45
N PRO A 36 0.44 -17.89 -4.86
CA PRO A 36 -0.03 -18.67 -5.99
C PRO A 36 0.81 -18.43 -7.25
N PRO A 37 1.10 -19.47 -8.05
CA PRO A 37 1.84 -19.33 -9.29
C PRO A 37 1.22 -18.29 -10.22
N GLY A 38 2.04 -17.39 -10.78
CA GLY A 38 1.57 -16.33 -11.68
C GLY A 38 1.04 -15.07 -10.98
N LEU A 39 0.93 -15.06 -9.65
CA LEU A 39 0.40 -13.89 -8.93
C LEU A 39 1.34 -12.69 -9.00
N ARG A 40 2.65 -12.90 -8.86
CA ARG A 40 3.66 -11.83 -8.93
C ARG A 40 3.64 -11.15 -10.29
N GLU A 41 3.57 -11.92 -11.37
CA GLU A 41 3.52 -11.42 -12.74
C GLU A 41 2.23 -10.62 -13.00
N LYS A 42 1.10 -11.06 -12.45
CA LYS A 42 -0.17 -10.31 -12.52
C LYS A 42 -0.10 -9.00 -11.75
N ALA A 43 0.45 -9.02 -10.53
CA ALA A 43 0.62 -7.83 -9.73
C ALA A 43 1.56 -6.83 -10.41
N GLU A 44 2.67 -7.30 -10.97
CA GLU A 44 3.63 -6.48 -11.72
C GLU A 44 2.98 -5.85 -12.95
N TYR A 45 2.25 -6.65 -13.73
CA TYR A 45 1.51 -6.16 -14.89
C TYR A 45 0.53 -5.06 -14.48
N LEU A 46 -0.30 -5.29 -13.47
CA LEU A 46 -1.30 -4.33 -13.00
C LEU A 46 -0.66 -3.06 -12.44
N LEU A 47 0.40 -3.17 -11.63
CA LEU A 47 1.10 -2.01 -11.09
C LEU A 47 1.69 -1.16 -12.21
N ARG A 48 2.34 -1.79 -13.19
CA ARG A 48 2.92 -1.09 -14.35
C ARG A 48 1.85 -0.38 -15.18
N GLU A 49 0.73 -1.06 -15.46
CA GLU A 49 -0.39 -0.45 -16.16
C GLU A 49 -0.96 0.74 -15.38
N TRP A 50 -1.10 0.61 -14.06
CA TRP A 50 -1.55 1.73 -13.22
C TRP A 50 -0.58 2.90 -13.24
N VAL A 51 0.73 2.66 -13.12
CA VAL A 51 1.76 3.71 -13.19
C VAL A 51 1.67 4.45 -14.53
N ASN A 52 1.49 3.73 -15.64
CA ASN A 52 1.30 4.32 -16.95
C ASN A 52 0.01 5.16 -17.03
N LEU A 53 -1.10 4.64 -16.51
CA LEU A 53 -2.38 5.33 -16.47
C LEU A 53 -2.33 6.60 -15.63
N TYR A 54 -1.72 6.55 -14.45
CA TYR A 54 -1.61 7.67 -13.52
C TYR A 54 -0.87 8.87 -14.14
N HIS A 55 0.19 8.62 -14.91
CA HIS A 55 0.94 9.68 -15.59
C HIS A 55 0.40 10.03 -16.98
N SER A 56 -0.62 9.33 -17.47
CA SER A 56 -1.19 9.61 -18.78
C SER A 56 -2.03 10.89 -18.76
N ALA A 57 -1.99 11.67 -19.84
CA ALA A 57 -2.88 12.81 -20.03
C ALA A 57 -4.38 12.42 -20.03
N ALA A 58 -4.66 11.13 -20.26
CA ALA A 58 -6.01 10.55 -20.28
C ALA A 58 -6.56 10.20 -18.90
N ALA A 59 -5.78 10.33 -17.82
CA ALA A 59 -6.20 10.00 -16.45
C ALA A 59 -7.43 10.84 -16.00
N GLY A 60 -7.58 12.04 -16.55
CA GLY A 60 -8.50 13.06 -16.03
C GLY A 60 -7.90 13.77 -14.81
N ARG A 61 -8.52 14.89 -14.38
CA ARG A 61 -7.97 15.77 -13.33
C ARG A 61 -7.67 15.03 -12.01
N ASP A 62 -8.46 14.00 -11.69
CA ASP A 62 -8.37 13.25 -10.44
C ASP A 62 -8.13 11.74 -10.65
N SER A 63 -7.70 11.33 -11.85
CA SER A 63 -7.48 9.91 -12.20
C SER A 63 -8.72 9.01 -12.14
N THR A 64 -9.92 9.54 -11.94
CA THR A 64 -11.16 8.77 -11.67
C THR A 64 -11.59 7.88 -12.84
N LYS A 65 -11.47 8.38 -14.08
CA LYS A 65 -11.81 7.60 -15.29
C LYS A 65 -10.84 6.43 -15.47
N ALA A 66 -9.55 6.69 -15.32
CA ALA A 66 -8.51 5.65 -15.37
C ALA A 66 -8.70 4.63 -14.24
N PHE A 67 -9.05 5.08 -13.04
CA PHE A 67 -9.33 4.23 -11.89
C PHE A 67 -10.49 3.27 -12.13
N SER A 68 -11.63 3.75 -12.65
CA SER A 68 -12.77 2.87 -12.95
C SER A 68 -12.40 1.76 -13.94
N ALA A 69 -11.64 2.09 -15.00
CA ALA A 69 -11.17 1.09 -15.96
C ALA A 69 -10.17 0.10 -15.32
N PHE A 70 -9.26 0.62 -14.50
CA PHE A 70 -8.26 -0.19 -13.81
C PHE A 70 -8.87 -1.17 -12.81
N VAL A 71 -9.87 -0.75 -12.02
CA VAL A 71 -10.62 -1.66 -11.13
C VAL A 71 -11.30 -2.78 -11.93
N GLY A 72 -11.80 -2.49 -13.13
CA GLY A 72 -12.31 -3.51 -14.05
C GLY A 72 -11.24 -4.54 -14.45
N GLN A 73 -10.02 -4.09 -14.74
CA GLN A 73 -8.89 -4.99 -15.02
C GLN A 73 -8.49 -5.83 -13.80
N MET A 74 -8.47 -5.26 -12.60
CA MET A 74 -8.18 -6.01 -11.37
C MET A 74 -9.21 -7.14 -11.13
N HIS A 75 -10.50 -6.89 -11.42
CA HIS A 75 -11.54 -7.92 -11.39
C HIS A 75 -11.29 -9.03 -12.42
N GLN A 76 -10.96 -8.66 -13.66
CA GLN A 76 -10.70 -9.62 -14.74
C GLN A 76 -9.47 -10.50 -14.44
N GLN A 77 -8.41 -9.92 -13.87
CA GLN A 77 -7.22 -10.66 -13.45
C GLN A 77 -7.45 -11.53 -12.20
N GLY A 78 -8.60 -11.35 -11.53
CA GLY A 78 -9.03 -12.12 -10.37
C GLY A 78 -8.36 -11.72 -9.06
N ILE A 79 -7.73 -10.55 -8.99
CA ILE A 79 -7.05 -10.05 -7.79
C ILE A 79 -8.04 -9.71 -6.67
N LEU A 80 -9.21 -9.21 -7.03
CA LEU A 80 -10.24 -8.77 -6.08
C LEU A 80 -11.18 -9.89 -5.62
N LYS A 81 -10.85 -11.16 -5.86
CA LYS A 81 -11.72 -12.30 -5.54
C LYS A 81 -11.77 -12.62 -4.05
N THR A 82 -10.65 -12.45 -3.33
CA THR A 82 -10.52 -12.80 -1.92
C THR A 82 -9.64 -11.79 -1.21
N ASP A 83 -9.88 -11.59 0.08
CA ASP A 83 -9.05 -10.73 0.94
C ASP A 83 -7.57 -11.16 0.96
N ASP A 84 -7.30 -12.46 0.85
CA ASP A 84 -5.94 -13.01 0.73
C ASP A 84 -5.23 -12.51 -0.54
N LEU A 85 -5.89 -12.59 -1.71
CA LEU A 85 -5.32 -12.12 -2.97
C LEU A 85 -5.13 -10.59 -2.98
N ILE A 86 -6.05 -9.85 -2.37
CA ILE A 86 -5.93 -8.39 -2.20
C ILE A 86 -4.73 -8.06 -1.31
N THR A 87 -4.57 -8.78 -0.21
CA THR A 87 -3.44 -8.62 0.72
C THR A 87 -2.11 -8.87 0.02
N ARG A 88 -1.99 -9.99 -0.71
CA ARG A 88 -0.80 -10.32 -1.48
C ARG A 88 -0.53 -9.31 -2.60
N PHE A 89 -1.56 -8.82 -3.27
CA PHE A 89 -1.40 -7.77 -4.29
C PHE A 89 -0.78 -6.50 -3.71
N PHE A 90 -1.26 -6.01 -2.56
CA PHE A 90 -0.66 -4.85 -1.92
C PHE A 90 0.76 -5.13 -1.45
N ARG A 91 1.03 -6.30 -0.86
CA ARG A 91 2.38 -6.71 -0.43
C ARG A 91 3.36 -6.68 -1.61
N LEU A 92 3.01 -7.36 -2.70
CA LEU A 92 3.82 -7.43 -3.92
C LEU A 92 4.03 -6.04 -4.55
N CYS A 93 3.00 -5.20 -4.58
CA CYS A 93 3.14 -3.82 -5.05
C CYS A 93 4.11 -3.00 -4.19
N THR A 94 4.03 -3.12 -2.87
CA THR A 94 4.96 -2.46 -1.94
C THR A 94 6.39 -2.96 -2.18
N GLU A 95 6.60 -4.28 -2.25
CA GLU A 95 7.91 -4.89 -2.52
C GLU A 95 8.51 -4.42 -3.85
N MET A 96 7.72 -4.36 -4.91
CA MET A 96 8.18 -3.87 -6.22
C MET A 96 8.59 -2.39 -6.16
N CYS A 97 7.81 -1.53 -5.50
CA CYS A 97 8.18 -0.12 -5.31
C CYS A 97 9.46 0.05 -4.47
N VAL A 98 9.66 -0.82 -3.47
CA VAL A 98 10.88 -0.88 -2.65
C VAL A 98 12.07 -1.33 -3.50
N GLU A 99 11.94 -2.42 -4.26
CA GLU A 99 12.98 -2.91 -5.18
C GLU A 99 13.40 -1.84 -6.20
N ILE A 100 12.43 -1.12 -6.80
CA ILE A 100 12.71 -0.02 -7.72
C ILE A 100 13.54 1.07 -7.04
N SER A 101 13.23 1.39 -5.77
CA SER A 101 13.96 2.39 -4.99
C SER A 101 15.39 1.94 -4.70
N TYR A 102 15.61 0.68 -4.31
CA TYR A 102 16.95 0.12 -4.12
C TYR A 102 17.76 0.13 -5.42
N ARG A 103 17.17 -0.29 -6.55
CA ARG A 103 17.84 -0.27 -7.87
C ARG A 103 18.24 1.15 -8.27
N ALA A 104 17.36 2.13 -8.03
CA ALA A 104 17.65 3.54 -8.29
C ALA A 104 18.80 4.07 -7.42
N GLN A 105 18.83 3.73 -6.13
CA GLN A 105 19.96 4.09 -5.25
C GLN A 105 21.27 3.43 -5.68
N ALA A 106 21.22 2.15 -6.04
CA ALA A 106 22.38 1.43 -6.57
C ALA A 106 22.91 2.09 -7.86
N GLU A 107 22.03 2.49 -8.79
CA GLU A 107 22.40 3.24 -10.00
C GLU A 107 23.16 4.53 -9.65
N GLN A 108 22.70 5.28 -8.64
CA GLN A 108 23.37 6.50 -8.19
C GLN A 108 24.75 6.25 -7.58
N GLN A 109 24.92 5.16 -6.83
CA GLN A 109 26.20 4.78 -6.25
C GLN A 109 27.21 4.33 -7.32
N HIS A 110 26.77 3.54 -8.31
CA HIS A 110 27.62 3.04 -9.38
C HIS A 110 27.94 4.10 -10.45
N ASN A 111 27.09 5.12 -10.60
CA ASN A 111 27.31 6.22 -11.52
C ASN A 111 27.19 7.57 -10.80
N PRO A 112 28.27 8.07 -10.17
CA PRO A 112 28.26 9.36 -9.46
C PRO A 112 27.95 10.57 -10.35
N ALA A 113 28.05 10.43 -11.68
CA ALA A 113 27.68 11.48 -12.63
C ALA A 113 26.17 11.51 -12.92
N ALA A 114 25.40 10.49 -12.51
CA ALA A 114 23.95 10.50 -12.63
C ALA A 114 23.34 11.58 -11.73
N ASN A 115 22.38 12.35 -12.26
CA ASN A 115 21.74 13.42 -11.51
C ASN A 115 20.89 12.83 -10.36
N PRO A 116 21.22 13.10 -9.08
CA PRO A 116 20.50 12.53 -7.93
C PRO A 116 19.01 12.91 -7.90
N THR A 117 18.66 14.07 -8.45
CA THR A 117 17.27 14.51 -8.56
C THR A 117 16.48 13.64 -9.53
N MET A 118 17.08 13.23 -10.65
CA MET A 118 16.44 12.32 -11.61
C MET A 118 16.25 10.92 -11.03
N ILE A 119 17.21 10.43 -10.25
CA ILE A 119 17.11 9.13 -9.56
C ILE A 119 15.95 9.13 -8.56
N ARG A 120 15.84 10.18 -7.73
CA ARG A 120 14.68 10.34 -6.82
C ARG A 120 13.37 10.45 -7.58
N ALA A 121 13.34 11.17 -8.71
CA ALA A 121 12.15 11.27 -9.54
C ALA A 121 11.68 9.91 -10.07
N LYS A 122 12.59 8.99 -10.45
CA LYS A 122 12.22 7.61 -10.81
C LYS A 122 11.54 6.86 -9.67
N CYS A 123 12.02 7.05 -8.43
CA CYS A 123 11.39 6.45 -7.25
C CYS A 123 9.99 7.02 -7.04
N TYR A 124 9.87 8.35 -7.00
CA TYR A 124 8.61 9.05 -6.76
C TYR A 124 7.56 8.76 -7.83
N HIS A 125 7.98 8.59 -9.09
CA HIS A 125 7.09 8.19 -10.18
C HIS A 125 6.28 6.94 -9.83
N ASN A 126 6.94 5.88 -9.37
CA ASN A 126 6.25 4.63 -9.02
C ASN A 126 5.52 4.72 -7.68
N LEU A 127 6.14 5.35 -6.68
CA LEU A 127 5.58 5.48 -5.33
C LEU A 127 4.31 6.32 -5.30
N ASP A 128 4.31 7.47 -5.97
CA ASP A 128 3.15 8.39 -5.97
C ASP A 128 1.98 7.77 -6.73
N ALA A 129 2.25 7.05 -7.83
CA ALA A 129 1.22 6.28 -8.53
C ALA A 129 0.61 5.21 -7.61
N PHE A 130 1.44 4.41 -6.92
CA PHE A 130 0.95 3.38 -6.00
C PHE A 130 0.14 3.99 -4.85
N VAL A 131 0.58 5.10 -4.27
CA VAL A 131 -0.16 5.84 -3.24
C VAL A 131 -1.52 6.30 -3.76
N ARG A 132 -1.58 6.84 -4.98
CA ARG A 132 -2.85 7.26 -5.59
C ARG A 132 -3.80 6.08 -5.76
N LEU A 133 -3.30 4.89 -6.13
CA LEU A 133 -4.12 3.68 -6.20
C LEU A 133 -4.72 3.34 -4.85
N ILE A 134 -3.91 3.32 -3.78
CA ILE A 134 -4.37 3.03 -2.42
C ILE A 134 -5.44 4.04 -1.99
N ALA A 135 -5.18 5.34 -2.16
CA ALA A 135 -6.12 6.38 -1.77
C ALA A 135 -7.46 6.24 -2.50
N LEU A 136 -7.44 5.97 -3.80
CA LEU A 136 -8.66 5.77 -4.58
C LEU A 136 -9.40 4.48 -4.19
N LEU A 137 -8.69 3.38 -3.92
CA LEU A 137 -9.30 2.14 -3.43
C LEU A 137 -9.96 2.36 -2.07
N VAL A 138 -9.31 3.07 -1.14
CA VAL A 138 -9.91 3.43 0.17
C VAL A 138 -11.15 4.29 -0.01
N LYS A 139 -11.07 5.37 -0.80
CA LYS A 139 -12.22 6.27 -1.03
C LYS A 139 -13.43 5.54 -1.61
N HIS A 140 -13.21 4.64 -2.56
CA HIS A 140 -14.27 3.93 -3.28
C HIS A 140 -14.57 2.54 -2.70
N SER A 141 -14.01 2.18 -1.55
CA SER A 141 -14.27 0.89 -0.90
C SER A 141 -15.67 0.86 -0.30
N GLY A 142 -16.52 -0.06 -0.75
CA GLY A 142 -17.92 -0.16 -0.32
C GLY A 142 -18.76 1.07 -0.73
N GLU A 143 -19.95 1.18 -0.14
CA GLU A 143 -20.85 2.32 -0.38
C GLU A 143 -20.27 3.65 0.15
N ALA A 144 -20.80 4.78 -0.34
CA ALA A 144 -20.32 6.11 0.04
C ALA A 144 -20.38 6.37 1.55
N THR A 145 -21.41 5.85 2.23
CA THR A 145 -21.65 6.00 3.67
C THR A 145 -20.98 4.92 4.52
N ASN A 146 -20.44 3.87 3.91
CA ASN A 146 -19.82 2.76 4.64
C ASN A 146 -18.38 3.12 5.02
N THR A 147 -18.23 3.89 6.08
CA THR A 147 -16.93 4.32 6.62
C THR A 147 -16.11 3.16 7.19
N VAL A 148 -16.76 2.10 7.68
CA VAL A 148 -16.11 0.93 8.28
C VAL A 148 -15.26 0.19 7.25
N THR A 149 -15.81 -0.14 6.09
CA THR A 149 -15.07 -0.86 5.04
C THR A 149 -13.88 -0.04 4.53
N LYS A 150 -14.02 1.29 4.43
CA LYS A 150 -12.91 2.19 4.03
C LYS A 150 -11.78 2.17 5.07
N ILE A 151 -12.11 2.32 6.35
CA ILE A 151 -11.13 2.32 7.44
C ILE A 151 -10.50 0.95 7.65
N ASN A 152 -11.24 -0.15 7.49
CA ASN A 152 -10.69 -1.49 7.55
C ASN A 152 -9.69 -1.73 6.42
N LEU A 153 -9.99 -1.29 5.19
CA LEU A 153 -9.04 -1.36 4.08
C LEU A 153 -7.81 -0.48 4.33
N LEU A 154 -7.97 0.74 4.84
CA LEU A 154 -6.85 1.61 5.19
C LEU A 154 -5.91 0.93 6.21
N ASN A 155 -6.46 0.45 7.32
CA ASN A 155 -5.67 -0.23 8.35
C ASN A 155 -4.99 -1.48 7.80
N LYS A 156 -5.68 -2.24 6.93
CA LYS A 156 -5.11 -3.41 6.29
C LYS A 156 -3.90 -3.06 5.43
N VAL A 157 -4.02 -2.04 4.58
CA VAL A 157 -2.92 -1.61 3.69
C VAL A 157 -1.76 -1.02 4.50
N LEU A 158 -2.03 -0.19 5.51
CA LEU A 158 -0.99 0.33 6.39
C LEU A 158 -0.25 -0.82 7.09
N GLY A 159 -0.99 -1.82 7.58
CA GLY A 159 -0.41 -3.00 8.21
C GLY A 159 0.49 -3.78 7.26
N ILE A 160 0.06 -3.96 6.00
CA ILE A 160 0.86 -4.63 4.97
C ILE A 160 2.17 -3.85 4.71
N VAL A 161 2.10 -2.53 4.54
CA VAL A 161 3.29 -1.69 4.31
C VAL A 161 4.23 -1.73 5.51
N VAL A 162 3.70 -1.70 6.74
CA VAL A 162 4.48 -1.85 7.97
C VAL A 162 5.16 -3.22 8.04
N GLY A 163 4.44 -4.30 7.72
CA GLY A 163 5.01 -5.64 7.75
C GLY A 163 6.13 -5.81 6.71
N VAL A 164 5.97 -5.26 5.49
CA VAL A 164 7.06 -5.22 4.48
C VAL A 164 8.23 -4.39 4.98
N LEU A 165 7.98 -3.24 5.61
CA LEU A 165 9.01 -2.38 6.20
C LEU A 165 9.83 -3.12 7.25
N LEU A 166 9.16 -3.75 8.22
CA LEU A 166 9.83 -4.48 9.31
C LEU A 166 10.69 -5.61 8.75
N GLN A 167 10.15 -6.39 7.81
CA GLN A 167 10.89 -7.47 7.17
C GLN A 167 12.09 -6.97 6.37
N ASP A 168 11.94 -5.90 5.59
CA ASP A 168 13.04 -5.30 4.82
C ASP A 168 14.11 -4.73 5.76
N HIS A 169 13.71 -4.06 6.84
CA HIS A 169 14.62 -3.57 7.87
C HIS A 169 15.41 -4.72 8.53
N ASP A 170 14.72 -5.80 8.90
CA ASP A 170 15.34 -6.94 9.57
C ASP A 170 16.31 -7.70 8.64
N VAL A 171 16.02 -7.78 7.34
CA VAL A 171 16.89 -8.45 6.37
C VAL A 171 18.05 -7.54 5.93
N ARG A 172 17.79 -6.27 5.64
CA ARG A 172 18.78 -5.33 5.06
C ARG A 172 19.67 -4.67 6.10
N GLN A 173 19.21 -4.51 7.33
CA GLN A 173 19.96 -3.90 8.42
C GLN A 173 20.55 -2.54 7.99
N SER A 174 21.88 -2.40 7.95
CA SER A 174 22.57 -1.17 7.56
C SER A 174 22.32 -0.73 6.11
N GLU A 175 21.85 -1.62 5.24
CA GLU A 175 21.50 -1.28 3.85
C GLU A 175 20.08 -0.73 3.70
N PHE A 176 19.25 -0.80 4.76
CA PHE A 176 17.85 -0.41 4.72
C PHE A 176 17.66 1.01 4.17
N GLN A 177 16.70 1.17 3.26
CA GLN A 177 16.34 2.45 2.66
C GLN A 177 14.94 2.89 3.10
N GLN A 178 14.86 3.94 3.92
CA GLN A 178 13.57 4.47 4.40
C GLN A 178 12.75 5.20 3.34
N LEU A 179 13.36 5.61 2.22
CA LEU A 179 12.75 6.46 1.19
C LEU A 179 11.39 5.95 0.68
N PRO A 180 11.24 4.68 0.23
CA PRO A 180 9.96 4.18 -0.28
C PRO A 180 8.85 4.26 0.77
N TYR A 181 9.13 3.81 2.00
CA TYR A 181 8.14 3.78 3.07
C TYR A 181 7.75 5.18 3.53
N HIS A 182 8.74 6.06 3.74
CA HIS A 182 8.51 7.44 4.12
C HIS A 182 7.62 8.15 3.09
N ARG A 183 7.90 7.98 1.78
CA ARG A 183 7.11 8.57 0.71
C ARG A 183 5.68 8.01 0.68
N ILE A 184 5.51 6.68 0.83
CA ILE A 184 4.20 6.04 0.88
C ILE A 184 3.35 6.63 2.01
N PHE A 185 3.88 6.68 3.23
CA PHE A 185 3.12 7.16 4.38
C PHE A 185 2.75 8.65 4.25
N ILE A 186 3.71 9.53 3.94
CA ILE A 186 3.42 10.97 3.88
C ILE A 186 2.47 11.31 2.74
N MET A 187 2.65 10.71 1.56
CA MET A 187 1.79 11.00 0.42
C MET A 187 0.38 10.43 0.62
N LEU A 188 0.26 9.24 1.23
CA LEU A 188 -1.05 8.66 1.52
C LEU A 188 -1.80 9.48 2.59
N LEU A 189 -1.09 9.95 3.61
CA LEU A 189 -1.66 10.85 4.62
C LEU A 189 -2.19 12.15 3.97
N LEU A 190 -1.41 12.76 3.08
CA LEU A 190 -1.81 13.97 2.37
C LEU A 190 -3.03 13.73 1.46
N GLU A 191 -3.02 12.63 0.69
CA GLU A 191 -4.14 12.24 -0.18
C GLU A 191 -5.44 12.00 0.60
N LEU A 192 -5.38 11.37 1.77
CA LEU A 192 -6.54 11.11 2.61
C LEU A 192 -6.97 12.30 3.50
N ASN A 193 -6.20 13.39 3.50
CA ASN A 193 -6.56 14.67 4.13
C ASN A 193 -7.01 15.72 3.11
N ALA A 194 -7.23 15.35 1.85
CA ALA A 194 -7.81 16.26 0.87
C ALA A 194 -9.22 16.75 1.30
N PRO A 195 -9.61 17.99 0.97
CA PRO A 195 -10.90 18.56 1.33
C PRO A 195 -12.05 17.99 0.49
N GLU A 196 -12.35 16.70 0.70
CA GLU A 196 -13.44 15.95 0.07
C GLU A 196 -14.40 15.44 1.14
N HIS A 197 -15.71 15.58 0.95
CA HIS A 197 -16.74 15.17 1.93
C HIS A 197 -16.57 13.73 2.43
N VAL A 198 -16.25 12.78 1.54
CA VAL A 198 -16.03 11.37 1.92
C VAL A 198 -14.83 11.24 2.89
N LEU A 199 -13.75 11.99 2.67
CA LEU A 199 -12.57 11.96 3.51
C LEU A 199 -12.80 12.66 4.86
N GLU A 200 -13.55 13.77 4.86
CA GLU A 200 -13.93 14.46 6.10
C GLU A 200 -14.69 13.53 7.06
N THR A 201 -15.60 12.69 6.53
CA THR A 201 -16.37 11.74 7.36
C THR A 201 -15.54 10.65 8.02
N ILE A 202 -14.32 10.40 7.52
CA ILE A 202 -13.41 9.38 8.06
C ILE A 202 -12.09 9.97 8.57
N ASN A 203 -11.99 11.30 8.67
CA ASN A 203 -10.72 11.97 8.92
C ASN A 203 -10.13 11.62 10.28
N PHE A 204 -10.94 11.64 11.35
CA PHE A 204 -10.48 11.28 12.69
C PHE A 204 -9.95 9.84 12.77
N GLN A 205 -10.66 8.88 12.15
CA GLN A 205 -10.25 7.48 12.10
C GLN A 205 -9.01 7.29 11.21
N THR A 206 -8.87 8.10 10.16
CA THR A 206 -7.66 8.13 9.32
C THR A 206 -6.47 8.59 10.14
N LEU A 207 -6.57 9.72 10.85
CA LEU A 207 -5.50 10.21 11.73
C LEU A 207 -5.16 9.19 12.82
N THR A 208 -6.16 8.52 13.39
CA THR A 208 -5.96 7.44 14.37
C THR A 208 -5.20 6.25 13.77
N ALA A 209 -5.44 5.91 12.50
CA ALA A 209 -4.74 4.80 11.84
C ALA A 209 -3.27 5.11 11.53
N PHE A 210 -2.90 6.40 11.41
CA PHE A 210 -1.53 6.85 11.18
C PHE A 210 -0.75 7.17 12.47
N TRP A 211 -1.44 7.23 13.62
CA TRP A 211 -0.86 7.54 14.93
C TRP A 211 -0.39 6.27 15.65
#